data_AF-A0A5N7CP49-F1
#
_entry.id   AF-A0A5N7CP49-F1
#
_cell.length_a   1.000
_cell.length_b   1.000
_cell.length_c   1.000
_cell.angle_alpha   90.00
_cell.angle_beta   90.00
_cell.angle_gamma   90.00
#
_symmetry.space_group_name_H-M   'P 1'
#
loop_
_entity.id
_entity.type
_entity.pdbx_description
1 polymer ?
#
loop_
_entity_poly.entity_id
_entity_poly.type
_entity_poly.pdbx_seq_one_letter_code
_entity_poly.pdbx_strand_id
1 'polypeptide(L)'
;MPSWLLKPSTVMALAQTITGAHIYIKSTQPPANKYVTHCTVIIDDELYGCKGSSKPFKKKCGRNKGTETKKICDGSSVTVNWETGDLQFKSQNGDHANCTLSTTNPWGECDTNDPNKYPKIASQAASLFSVNTALYGLAPVAAGLLI
;
A
#
# COMPACT_ATOMS: atom_id res chain seq x y z
N MET A 1 19.20 34.83 -48.59
CA MET A 1 19.24 34.42 -47.16
C MET A 1 17.82 34.06 -46.74
N PRO A 2 17.46 32.77 -46.55
CA PRO A 2 16.19 32.43 -45.92
C PRO A 2 16.44 32.12 -44.44
N SER A 3 15.91 32.99 -43.58
CA SER A 3 15.97 32.86 -42.13
C SER A 3 14.97 31.78 -41.68
N TRP A 4 15.55 30.72 -41.15
CA TRP A 4 14.99 29.69 -40.26
C TRP A 4 13.87 30.20 -39.33
N LEU A 5 12.70 29.56 -39.40
CA LEU A 5 11.62 29.62 -38.40
C LEU A 5 11.39 28.21 -37.87
N LEU A 6 12.16 27.80 -36.87
CA LEU A 6 11.80 26.63 -36.06
C LEU A 6 10.75 27.06 -35.04
N LYS A 7 9.56 26.50 -35.19
CA LYS A 7 8.51 26.52 -34.18
C LYS A 7 9.00 25.68 -32.99
N PRO A 8 9.17 26.24 -31.79
CA PRO A 8 9.35 25.40 -30.62
C PRO A 8 7.99 24.81 -30.27
N SER A 9 7.76 23.57 -30.67
CA SER A 9 6.70 22.75 -30.11
C SER A 9 7.05 22.48 -28.65
N THR A 10 6.53 23.32 -27.74
CA THR A 10 6.59 23.09 -26.30
C THR A 10 5.85 21.79 -25.99
N VAL A 11 6.58 20.69 -25.97
CA VAL A 11 6.17 19.46 -25.29
C VAL A 11 6.21 19.80 -23.81
N MET A 12 5.05 20.14 -23.24
CA MET A 12 4.88 20.08 -21.79
C MET A 12 5.00 18.60 -21.41
N ALA A 13 6.23 18.16 -21.10
CA ALA A 13 6.42 17.00 -20.28
C ALA A 13 5.79 17.35 -18.93
N LEU A 14 4.58 16.84 -18.67
CA LEU A 14 4.05 16.74 -17.33
C LEU A 14 5.07 15.95 -16.54
N ALA A 15 5.97 16.65 -15.86
CA ALA A 15 6.77 16.09 -14.79
C ALA A 15 5.74 15.63 -13.76
N GLN A 16 5.31 14.37 -13.88
CA GLN A 16 4.56 13.70 -12.83
C GLN A 16 5.48 13.73 -11.62
N THR A 17 5.24 14.69 -10.74
CA THR A 17 5.82 14.70 -9.41
C THR A 17 5.53 13.33 -8.83
N ILE A 18 6.59 12.54 -8.71
CA ILE A 18 6.60 11.22 -8.07
C ILE A 18 6.26 11.50 -6.61
N THR A 19 4.99 11.69 -6.34
CA THR A 19 4.44 11.88 -5.02
C THR A 19 4.29 10.48 -4.49
N GLY A 20 5.36 9.95 -3.90
CA GLY A 20 5.18 8.72 -3.15
C GLY A 20 4.25 9.01 -1.98
N ALA A 21 3.38 8.06 -1.72
CA ALA A 21 2.31 8.17 -0.75
C ALA A 21 2.49 7.10 0.33
N HIS A 22 1.99 7.42 1.53
CA HIS A 22 1.85 6.43 2.57
C HIS A 22 0.60 5.59 2.31
N ILE A 23 0.81 4.28 2.14
CA ILE A 23 -0.25 3.30 1.93
C ILE A 23 -0.36 2.44 3.19
N TYR A 24 -1.58 2.31 3.70
CA TYR A 24 -1.89 1.53 4.89
C TYR A 24 -2.78 0.33 4.55
N ILE A 25 -2.58 -0.77 5.27
CA ILE A 25 -3.54 -1.85 5.38
C ILE A 25 -4.10 -1.84 6.79
N LYS A 26 -5.38 -1.46 6.91
CA LYS A 26 -6.11 -1.47 8.18
C LYS A 26 -7.15 -2.58 8.20
N SER A 27 -7.39 -3.11 9.40
CA SER A 27 -8.50 -4.03 9.63
C SER A 27 -9.81 -3.24 9.75
N THR A 28 -10.76 -3.48 8.85
CA THR A 28 -12.08 -2.84 8.83
C THR A 28 -13.17 -3.87 9.13
N GLN A 29 -14.20 -3.46 9.86
CA GLN A 29 -15.37 -4.30 10.12
C GLN A 29 -16.43 -4.02 9.05
N PRO A 30 -16.98 -5.05 8.37
CA PRO A 30 -18.09 -4.87 7.47
C PRO A 30 -19.33 -4.49 8.31
N PRO A 31 -20.23 -3.66 7.78
CA PRO A 31 -21.37 -3.14 8.53
C PRO A 31 -22.31 -4.23 9.07
N ALA A 32 -22.29 -5.42 8.46
CA ALA A 32 -23.17 -6.54 8.84
C ALA A 32 -22.57 -7.52 9.87
N ASN A 33 -21.27 -7.43 10.23
CA ASN A 33 -20.66 -8.37 11.15
C ASN A 33 -19.46 -7.78 11.92
N LYS A 34 -19.70 -7.35 13.17
CA LYS A 34 -18.65 -6.80 14.06
C LYS A 34 -17.57 -7.82 14.48
N TYR A 35 -17.82 -9.12 14.28
CA TYR A 35 -16.90 -10.18 14.69
C TYR A 35 -15.90 -10.59 13.59
N VAL A 36 -16.07 -10.07 12.36
CA VAL A 36 -15.17 -10.37 11.25
C VAL A 36 -14.49 -9.09 10.79
N THR A 37 -13.18 -9.02 10.96
CA THR A 37 -12.35 -7.91 10.47
C THR A 37 -11.70 -8.29 9.15
N HIS A 38 -11.93 -7.53 8.09
CA HIS A 38 -11.29 -7.70 6.79
C HIS A 38 -10.13 -6.72 6.65
N CYS A 39 -9.12 -7.04 5.84
CA CYS A 39 -8.13 -6.02 5.49
C CYS A 39 -8.75 -5.05 4.47
N THR A 40 -8.40 -3.77 4.56
CA THR A 40 -8.67 -2.73 3.56
C THR A 40 -7.39 -1.96 3.33
N VAL A 41 -7.08 -1.68 2.05
CA VAL A 41 -5.99 -0.77 1.70
C VAL A 41 -6.52 0.66 1.72
N ILE A 42 -5.78 1.57 2.33
CA ILE A 42 -6.07 2.99 2.44
C ILE A 42 -4.85 3.76 1.93
N ILE A 43 -5.10 4.69 1.02
CA ILE A 43 -4.13 5.63 0.48
C ILE A 43 -4.49 6.98 1.09
N ASP A 44 -3.74 7.40 2.11
CA ASP A 44 -4.03 8.63 2.87
C ASP A 44 -3.48 9.88 2.16
N ASP A 45 -2.33 9.77 1.50
CA ASP A 45 -1.75 10.81 0.66
C ASP A 45 -2.08 10.57 -0.81
N GLU A 46 -2.31 11.64 -1.57
CA GLU A 46 -2.65 11.50 -2.99
C GLU A 46 -1.51 10.81 -3.76
N LEU A 47 -1.81 9.64 -4.33
CA LEU A 47 -0.90 8.85 -5.15
C LEU A 47 -1.40 8.84 -6.59
N TYR A 48 -0.74 9.58 -7.49
CA TYR A 48 -1.18 9.72 -8.89
C TYR A 48 -2.66 10.13 -9.03
N GLY A 49 -3.12 11.06 -8.20
CA GLY A 49 -4.52 11.51 -8.17
C GLY A 49 -5.48 10.56 -7.45
N CYS A 50 -4.99 9.50 -6.82
CA CYS A 50 -5.79 8.55 -6.03
C CYS A 50 -5.59 8.77 -4.53
N LYS A 51 -6.67 9.12 -3.83
CA LYS A 51 -6.75 9.18 -2.37
C LYS A 51 -8.06 8.52 -1.93
N GLY A 52 -7.97 7.53 -1.05
CA GLY A 52 -9.15 6.79 -0.59
C GLY A 52 -8.87 5.35 -0.18
N SER A 53 -9.93 4.56 -0.07
CA SER A 53 -9.86 3.18 0.42
C SER A 53 -10.39 2.17 -0.59
N SER A 54 -9.77 1.00 -0.65
CA SER A 54 -10.31 -0.13 -1.41
C SER A 54 -11.53 -0.74 -0.72
N LYS A 55 -12.30 -1.55 -1.46
CA LYS A 55 -13.24 -2.47 -0.82
C LYS A 55 -12.49 -3.53 -0.01
N PRO A 56 -13.05 -4.02 1.11
CA PRO A 56 -12.41 -5.03 1.93
C PRO A 56 -12.05 -6.29 1.14
N PHE A 57 -10.93 -6.91 1.51
CA PHE A 57 -10.53 -8.23 1.00
C PHE A 57 -11.47 -9.32 1.53
N LYS A 58 -11.63 -10.41 0.77
CA LYS A 58 -12.71 -11.38 1.02
C LYS A 58 -12.52 -12.14 2.34
N LYS A 59 -11.27 -12.44 2.74
CA LYS A 59 -10.99 -13.18 3.97
C LYS A 59 -10.73 -12.23 5.14
N LYS A 60 -10.80 -12.78 6.34
CA LYS A 60 -10.41 -12.08 7.57
C LYS A 60 -8.96 -11.61 7.44
N CYS A 61 -8.66 -10.41 7.93
CA CYS A 61 -7.29 -9.92 8.02
C CYS A 61 -6.47 -10.90 8.87
N GLY A 62 -5.28 -11.30 8.40
CA GLY A 62 -4.58 -12.48 8.94
C GLY A 62 -4.65 -13.75 8.11
N ARG A 63 -5.71 -13.90 7.28
CA ARG A 63 -6.05 -15.17 6.62
C ARG A 63 -6.09 -15.08 5.09
N ASN A 64 -5.78 -13.91 4.53
CA ASN A 64 -5.58 -13.76 3.09
C ASN A 64 -4.38 -14.61 2.63
N LYS A 65 -4.38 -15.07 1.37
CA LYS A 65 -3.34 -15.95 0.81
C LYS A 65 -3.10 -15.61 -0.65
N GLY A 66 -1.89 -15.87 -1.14
CA GLY A 66 -1.49 -15.58 -2.51
C GLY A 66 -1.58 -14.08 -2.82
N THR A 67 -1.83 -13.78 -4.09
CA THR A 67 -1.93 -12.40 -4.59
C THR A 67 -3.40 -12.02 -4.82
N GLU A 68 -3.84 -10.92 -4.23
CA GLU A 68 -5.20 -10.39 -4.44
C GLU A 68 -5.16 -8.95 -4.94
N THR A 69 -5.97 -8.65 -5.97
CA THR A 69 -6.11 -7.31 -6.54
C THR A 69 -7.48 -6.72 -6.21
N LYS A 70 -7.50 -5.44 -5.83
CA LYS A 70 -8.73 -4.65 -5.60
C LYS A 70 -8.68 -3.38 -6.42
N LYS A 71 -9.82 -2.99 -6.97
CA LYS A 71 -10.00 -1.64 -7.52
C LYS A 71 -10.05 -0.64 -6.37
N ILE A 72 -9.42 0.50 -6.56
CA ILE A 72 -9.34 1.62 -5.62
C ILE A 72 -9.23 2.89 -6.45
N CYS A 73 -9.98 3.93 -6.08
CA CYS A 73 -10.19 5.09 -6.94
C CYS A 73 -10.78 4.70 -8.32
N ASP A 74 -11.48 5.61 -8.99
CA ASP A 74 -12.10 5.28 -10.27
C ASP A 74 -11.02 4.93 -11.30
N GLY A 75 -10.91 3.64 -11.64
CA GLY A 75 -9.96 3.13 -12.64
C GLY A 75 -8.61 2.63 -12.11
N SER A 76 -8.23 2.91 -10.86
CA SER A 76 -6.95 2.44 -10.30
C SER A 76 -7.11 1.10 -9.55
N SER A 77 -5.99 0.45 -9.26
CA SER A 77 -5.98 -0.84 -8.57
C SER A 77 -4.80 -0.98 -7.63
N VAL A 78 -5.01 -1.75 -6.56
CA VAL A 78 -3.97 -2.19 -5.64
C VAL A 78 -3.92 -3.71 -5.63
N THR A 79 -2.71 -4.25 -5.74
CA THR A 79 -2.42 -5.68 -5.69
C THR A 79 -1.55 -5.94 -4.46
N VAL A 80 -1.98 -6.87 -3.61
CA VAL A 80 -1.25 -7.26 -2.41
C VAL A 80 -0.86 -8.72 -2.52
N ASN A 81 0.43 -9.01 -2.39
CA ASN A 81 0.94 -10.36 -2.19
C ASN A 81 0.96 -10.65 -0.68
N TRP A 82 0.04 -11.49 -0.23
CA TRP A 82 -0.14 -11.85 1.18
C TRP A 82 0.92 -12.83 1.70
N GLU A 83 1.77 -13.36 0.83
CA GLU A 83 2.88 -14.23 1.22
C GLU A 83 4.13 -13.42 1.51
N THR A 84 4.45 -12.45 0.66
CA THR A 84 5.67 -11.64 0.75
C THR A 84 5.48 -10.27 1.41
N GLY A 85 4.23 -9.78 1.46
CA GLY A 85 3.92 -8.42 1.91
C GLY A 85 4.13 -7.35 0.84
N ASP A 86 4.40 -7.73 -0.41
CA ASP A 86 4.55 -6.76 -1.49
C ASP A 86 3.20 -6.15 -1.86
N LEU A 87 3.19 -4.82 -1.98
CA LEU A 87 2.04 -4.06 -2.44
C LEU A 87 2.41 -3.31 -3.72
N GLN A 88 1.53 -3.38 -4.71
CA GLN A 88 1.66 -2.71 -5.99
C GLN A 88 0.40 -1.89 -6.26
N PHE A 89 0.57 -0.60 -6.45
CA PHE A 89 -0.45 0.31 -6.96
C PHE A 89 -0.28 0.47 -8.47
N LYS A 90 -1.40 0.50 -9.20
CA LYS A 90 -1.45 0.84 -10.62
C LYS A 90 -2.55 1.88 -10.85
N SER A 91 -2.16 3.04 -11.38
CA SER A 91 -3.07 4.11 -11.76
C SER A 91 -3.86 3.75 -13.02
N GLN A 92 -4.97 4.45 -13.25
CA GLN A 92 -5.73 4.33 -14.50
C GLN A 92 -4.87 4.65 -15.75
N ASN A 93 -3.90 5.56 -15.61
CA ASN A 93 -3.04 6.03 -16.71
C ASN A 93 -1.83 5.12 -16.96
N GLY A 94 -1.66 4.06 -16.14
CA GLY A 94 -0.57 3.10 -16.29
C GLY A 94 0.64 3.36 -15.40
N ASP A 95 0.62 4.45 -14.61
CA ASP A 95 1.64 4.71 -13.58
C ASP A 95 1.57 3.64 -12.51
N HIS A 96 2.70 3.34 -11.88
CA HIS A 96 2.78 2.28 -10.88
C HIS A 96 3.69 2.71 -9.74
N ALA A 97 3.33 2.27 -8.54
CA ALA A 97 4.15 2.37 -7.34
C ALA A 97 4.18 1.02 -6.66
N ASN A 98 5.34 0.66 -6.10
CA ASN A 98 5.53 -0.56 -5.35
C ASN A 98 6.11 -0.22 -3.98
N CYS A 99 5.84 -1.09 -3.02
CA CYS A 99 6.42 -0.98 -1.69
C CYS A 99 6.28 -2.34 -0.99
N THR A 100 7.12 -2.58 0.01
CA THR A 100 6.94 -3.70 0.93
C THR A 100 6.24 -3.22 2.20
N LEU A 101 5.16 -3.90 2.59
CA LEU A 101 4.42 -3.59 3.81
C LEU A 101 5.26 -3.92 5.04
N SER A 102 5.35 -2.95 5.95
CA SER A 102 5.78 -3.18 7.31
C SER A 102 4.87 -4.19 7.99
N THR A 103 5.48 -5.10 8.74
CA THR A 103 4.76 -6.08 9.57
C THR A 103 5.15 -6.00 11.04
N THR A 104 5.90 -4.96 11.42
CA THR A 104 6.21 -4.67 12.82
C THR A 104 5.06 -4.00 13.53
N ASN A 105 4.13 -3.40 12.79
CA ASN A 105 2.89 -2.81 13.32
C ASN A 105 1.70 -3.76 13.08
N PRO A 106 0.66 -3.72 13.94
CA PRO A 106 -0.55 -4.54 13.76
C PRO A 106 -1.41 -4.09 12.56
N TRP A 107 -1.02 -3.00 11.90
CA TRP A 107 -1.46 -2.58 10.57
C TRP A 107 -0.26 -2.62 9.62
N GLY A 108 -0.51 -2.92 8.35
CA GLY A 108 0.52 -2.78 7.32
C GLY A 108 0.68 -1.31 6.97
N GLU A 109 1.91 -0.84 6.85
CA GLU A 109 2.19 0.48 6.27
C GLU A 109 3.34 0.35 5.28
N CYS A 110 3.32 1.16 4.24
CA CYS A 110 4.46 1.29 3.36
C CYS A 110 4.55 2.73 2.85
N ASP A 111 5.75 3.13 2.45
CA ASP A 111 6.02 4.41 1.82
C ASP A 111 6.51 4.11 0.41
N THR A 112 5.82 4.62 -0.61
CA THR A 112 6.24 4.38 -2.00
C THR A 112 7.41 5.28 -2.42
N ASN A 113 7.81 6.28 -1.63
CA ASN A 113 9.06 7.02 -1.84
C ASN A 113 10.29 6.22 -1.40
N ASP A 114 10.12 5.32 -0.44
CA ASP A 114 11.16 4.39 0.03
C ASP A 114 10.63 2.95 -0.03
N PRO A 115 10.56 2.37 -1.24
CA PRO A 115 9.93 1.06 -1.47
C PRO A 115 10.62 -0.08 -0.72
N ASN A 116 11.87 0.12 -0.27
CA ASN A 116 12.68 -0.87 0.45
C ASN A 116 12.85 -0.53 1.93
N LYS A 117 12.12 0.46 2.45
CA LYS A 117 12.16 0.87 3.88
C LYS A 117 11.97 -0.30 4.83
N TYR A 118 11.12 -1.25 4.46
CA TYR A 118 10.82 -2.43 5.26
C TYR A 118 11.38 -3.69 4.59
N PRO A 119 11.96 -4.62 5.38
CA PRO A 119 12.53 -5.84 4.83
C PRO A 119 11.44 -6.75 4.25
N LYS A 120 11.76 -7.41 3.14
CA LYS A 120 10.88 -8.42 2.55
C LYS A 120 10.69 -9.60 3.48
N ILE A 121 9.47 -10.12 3.50
CA ILE A 121 9.12 -11.25 4.34
C ILE A 121 9.21 -12.51 3.50
N ALA A 122 9.95 -13.50 4.01
CA ALA A 122 10.19 -14.74 3.30
C ALA A 122 8.91 -15.57 3.10
N SER A 123 7.95 -15.51 4.03
CA SER A 123 6.61 -16.11 3.85
C SER A 123 5.60 -15.65 4.92
N GLN A 124 4.30 -15.83 4.62
CA GLN A 124 3.17 -15.66 5.55
C GLN A 124 2.92 -14.24 6.07
N ALA A 125 3.23 -13.20 5.28
CA ALA A 125 2.99 -11.80 5.64
C ALA A 125 1.55 -11.53 6.14
N ALA A 126 0.54 -12.16 5.53
CA ALA A 126 -0.86 -12.01 5.91
C ALA A 126 -1.10 -12.23 7.41
N SER A 127 -0.46 -13.24 8.01
CA SER A 127 -0.67 -13.61 9.41
C SER A 127 -0.30 -12.49 10.39
N LEU A 128 0.63 -11.63 9.99
CA LEU A 128 1.12 -10.50 10.79
C LEU A 128 0.11 -9.35 10.83
N PHE A 129 -0.83 -9.31 9.88
CA PHE A 129 -1.96 -8.37 9.87
C PHE A 129 -3.21 -8.92 10.57
N SER A 130 -3.14 -10.10 11.20
CA SER A 130 -4.23 -10.59 12.04
C SER A 130 -4.24 -9.80 13.33
N VAL A 131 -5.17 -8.84 13.42
CA VAL A 131 -5.45 -8.13 14.66
C VAL A 131 -5.87 -9.13 15.74
N ASN A 132 -4.92 -9.51 16.60
CA ASN A 132 -5.23 -9.61 18.01
C ASN A 132 -5.28 -8.17 18.51
N THR A 133 -6.49 -7.69 18.79
CA THR A 133 -6.80 -6.46 19.52
C THR A 133 -6.22 -6.41 20.95
N ALA A 134 -5.21 -7.21 21.27
CA ALA A 134 -4.58 -7.33 22.59
C ALA A 134 -3.32 -6.47 22.76
N LEU A 135 -2.80 -5.85 21.70
CA LEU A 135 -1.55 -5.09 21.72
C LEU A 135 -1.75 -3.57 21.61
N TYR A 136 -2.91 -3.05 22.00
CA TYR A 136 -3.07 -1.62 22.33
C TYR A 136 -2.32 -1.21 23.61
N GLY A 137 -1.48 -2.08 24.20
CA GLY A 137 -0.87 -1.85 25.50
C GLY A 137 0.57 -2.35 25.71
N LEU A 138 1.32 -2.75 24.69
CA LEU A 138 2.76 -3.02 24.87
C LEU A 138 3.58 -2.37 23.75
N ALA A 139 4.09 -1.18 24.10
CA ALA A 139 5.22 -0.54 23.44
C ALA A 139 6.48 -1.44 23.52
N PRO A 140 7.54 -1.16 22.73
CA PRO A 140 8.52 -2.14 22.33
C PRO A 140 9.36 -2.63 23.51
N VAL A 141 9.46 -3.95 23.67
CA VAL A 141 10.48 -4.54 24.54
C VAL A 141 11.82 -4.25 23.85
N ALA A 142 12.58 -3.36 24.47
CA ALA A 142 13.89 -2.93 24.03
C ALA A 142 14.77 -4.14 23.70
N ALA A 143 15.47 -4.02 22.56
CA ALA A 143 16.67 -4.78 22.28
C ALA A 143 17.64 -4.61 23.45
N GLY A 144 17.90 -5.69 24.19
CA GLY A 144 18.73 -5.65 25.37
C GLY A 144 18.96 -7.02 25.99
N LEU A 145 19.42 -7.98 25.19
CA LEU A 145 20.03 -9.21 25.69
C LEU A 145 21.25 -9.53 24.82
N LEU A 146 22.34 -8.80 25.09
CA LEU A 146 23.68 -9.35 25.03
C LEU A 146 24.01 -9.78 26.46
N ILE A 147 23.97 -11.10 26.70
CA ILE A 147 24.76 -11.77 27.73
C ILE A 147 25.73 -12.66 26.96
#